data_AF-A0A7C8ZI95-F1
#
_entry.id   AF-A0A7C8ZI95-F1
#
_cell.length_a   1.000
_cell.length_b   1.000
_cell.length_c   1.000
_cell.angle_alpha   90.00
_cell.angle_beta   90.00
_cell.angle_gamma   90.00
#
_symmetry.space_group_name_H-M   'P 1'
#
loop_
_entity.id
_entity.type
_entity.pdbx_description
1 polymer ?
#
loop_
_entity_poly.entity_id
_entity_poly.type
_entity_poly.pdbx_seq_one_letter_code
_entity_poly.pdbx_strand_id
1 'polypeptide(L)'
;MCAATAATAVSLSSAFVSHEGSNGGLKSISVAPWKSKQRQVRRAGAGVISAKFDLKPPPYPFNALEPHMSKSTIELHWGKHHRAYVDNLNKQIAGTELNRKSLEDVVRITYNYGSPLPAFDNAAQAWNHAFFWESMKPRGWGKQPKPSRDLLEQ
;
A
#
# COMPACT_ATOMS: atom_id res chain seq x y z
N MET A 1 -39.00 -21.40 26.94
CA MET A 1 -40.02 -20.50 26.35
C MET A 1 -39.40 -19.86 25.12
N CYS A 2 -39.76 -20.36 23.94
CA CYS A 2 -39.34 -19.82 22.64
C CYS A 2 -40.23 -18.63 22.29
N ALA A 3 -39.65 -17.56 21.76
CA ALA A 3 -40.38 -16.57 20.97
C ALA A 3 -39.49 -16.13 19.81
N ALA A 4 -39.76 -16.70 18.63
CA ALA A 4 -39.26 -16.22 17.36
C ALA A 4 -40.23 -15.17 16.83
N THR A 5 -39.72 -14.01 16.43
CA THR A 5 -40.48 -13.02 15.65
C THR A 5 -39.78 -12.82 14.32
N ALA A 6 -40.36 -13.41 13.28
CA ALA A 6 -40.03 -13.15 11.89
C ALA A 6 -40.71 -11.86 11.46
N ALA A 7 -39.97 -10.96 10.81
CA ALA A 7 -40.52 -9.81 10.10
C ALA A 7 -40.30 -10.00 8.59
N THR A 8 -41.42 -10.00 7.89
CA THR A 8 -41.63 -10.34 6.50
C THR A 8 -41.10 -9.25 5.57
N ALA A 9 -40.37 -9.65 4.52
CA ALA A 9 -39.95 -8.78 3.43
C ALA A 9 -41.13 -8.47 2.49
N VAL A 10 -41.28 -7.21 2.10
CA VAL A 10 -42.19 -6.80 1.01
C VAL A 10 -41.34 -6.31 -0.14
N SER A 11 -41.27 -7.13 -1.19
CA SER A 11 -40.67 -6.80 -2.48
C SER A 11 -41.71 -6.06 -3.32
N LEU A 12 -41.46 -4.79 -3.64
CA LEU A 12 -42.25 -4.04 -4.61
C LEU A 12 -41.51 -4.07 -5.95
N SER A 13 -41.92 -4.99 -6.81
CA SER A 13 -41.67 -4.91 -8.25
C SER A 13 -42.82 -4.14 -8.88
N SER A 14 -42.53 -3.00 -9.51
CA SER A 14 -43.47 -2.33 -10.41
C SER A 14 -42.89 -2.23 -11.81
N ALA A 15 -43.71 -2.69 -12.74
CA ALA A 15 -43.45 -2.93 -14.14
C ALA A 15 -43.00 -1.68 -14.92
N PHE A 16 -42.04 -1.93 -15.81
CA PHE A 16 -41.80 -1.11 -17.00
C PHE A 16 -43.06 -1.09 -17.87
N VAL A 17 -43.54 0.11 -18.22
CA VAL A 17 -44.53 0.28 -19.29
C VAL A 17 -43.79 0.70 -20.56
N SER A 18 -43.83 -0.17 -21.57
CA SER A 18 -43.40 0.14 -22.93
C SER A 18 -44.56 0.82 -23.65
N HIS A 19 -44.33 2.02 -24.18
CA HIS A 19 -45.25 2.65 -25.12
C HIS A 19 -44.59 2.68 -26.50
N GLU A 20 -45.11 1.88 -27.42
CA GLU A 20 -44.84 1.98 -28.85
C GLU A 20 -45.69 3.08 -29.48
N GLY A 21 -45.13 3.73 -30.50
CA GLY A 21 -45.90 4.46 -31.52
C GLY A 21 -45.49 5.91 -31.71
N SER A 22 -44.75 6.19 -32.79
CA SER A 22 -45.30 6.90 -33.95
C SER A 22 -44.19 7.29 -34.94
N ASN A 23 -44.38 6.87 -36.19
CA ASN A 23 -43.55 7.16 -37.35
C ASN A 23 -43.78 8.61 -37.80
N GLY A 24 -42.77 9.47 -37.63
CA GLY A 24 -42.76 10.84 -38.15
C GLY A 24 -41.50 11.09 -38.96
N GLY A 25 -41.63 11.07 -40.30
CA GLY A 25 -40.55 11.39 -41.22
C GLY A 25 -40.10 12.83 -41.10
N LEU A 26 -38.83 13.03 -40.76
CA LEU A 26 -38.14 14.32 -40.84
C LEU A 26 -37.02 14.23 -41.86
N LYS A 27 -37.03 15.19 -42.77
CA LYS A 27 -36.18 15.33 -43.95
C LYS A 27 -34.71 15.41 -43.53
N SER A 28 -33.87 14.63 -44.20
CA SER A 28 -32.42 14.62 -44.00
C SER A 28 -31.82 15.99 -44.29
N ILE A 29 -31.25 16.63 -43.27
CA ILE A 29 -30.29 17.71 -43.43
C ILE A 29 -28.90 17.06 -43.46
N SER A 30 -28.18 17.21 -44.57
CA SER A 30 -26.82 16.70 -44.74
C SER A 30 -25.83 17.56 -43.96
N VAL A 31 -25.50 17.12 -42.74
CA VAL A 31 -24.32 17.60 -42.00
C VAL A 31 -23.08 16.87 -42.53
N ALA A 32 -22.12 17.64 -43.05
CA ALA A 32 -20.83 17.11 -43.48
C ALA A 32 -20.10 16.44 -42.30
N PRO A 33 -19.50 15.25 -42.47
CA PRO A 33 -18.85 14.56 -41.37
C PRO A 33 -17.55 15.27 -41.00
N TRP A 34 -17.50 15.85 -39.81
CA TRP A 34 -16.26 16.22 -39.15
C TRP A 34 -15.41 14.95 -38.96
N LYS A 35 -14.31 14.83 -39.70
CA LYS A 35 -13.33 13.76 -39.48
C LYS A 35 -12.57 14.06 -38.19
N SER A 36 -13.02 13.47 -37.09
CA SER A 36 -12.20 13.40 -35.88
C SER A 36 -11.01 12.48 -36.18
N LYS A 37 -9.80 13.04 -36.32
CA LYS A 37 -8.58 12.25 -36.16
C LYS A 37 -8.56 11.80 -34.71
N GLN A 38 -9.04 10.59 -34.44
CA GLN A 38 -8.70 9.88 -33.21
C GLN A 38 -7.18 9.74 -33.20
N ARG A 39 -6.51 10.68 -32.53
CA ARG A 39 -5.12 10.52 -32.16
C ARG A 39 -5.10 9.38 -31.15
N GLN A 40 -4.75 8.20 -31.63
CA GLN A 40 -4.53 7.03 -30.80
C GLN A 40 -3.34 7.36 -29.90
N VAL A 41 -3.64 7.85 -28.69
CA VAL A 41 -2.66 7.97 -27.64
C VAL A 41 -2.36 6.54 -27.23
N ARG A 42 -1.29 5.98 -27.78
CA ARG A 42 -0.69 4.76 -27.26
C ARG A 42 -0.34 5.08 -25.82
N ARG A 43 -1.18 4.65 -24.86
CA ARG A 43 -0.76 4.52 -23.48
C ARG A 43 0.42 3.57 -23.54
N ALA A 44 1.63 4.10 -23.37
CA ALA A 44 2.79 3.28 -23.08
C ALA A 44 2.36 2.38 -21.92
N GLY A 45 2.42 1.06 -22.12
CA GLY A 45 2.09 0.11 -21.09
C GLY A 45 2.90 0.48 -19.86
N ALA A 46 2.23 0.89 -18.79
CA ALA A 46 2.87 1.02 -17.50
C ALA A 46 3.41 -0.37 -17.19
N GLY A 47 4.72 -0.54 -17.28
CA GLY A 47 5.38 -1.77 -16.90
C GLY A 47 4.86 -2.14 -15.52
N VAL A 48 4.34 -3.36 -15.37
CA VAL A 48 3.91 -3.87 -14.08
C VAL A 48 5.16 -3.93 -13.22
N ILE A 49 5.44 -2.87 -12.47
CA ILE A 49 6.48 -2.89 -11.43
C ILE A 49 5.91 -3.78 -10.34
N SER A 50 6.21 -5.07 -10.40
CA SER A 50 6.02 -5.99 -9.28
C SER A 50 7.14 -5.70 -8.28
N ALA A 51 6.86 -4.84 -7.30
CA ALA A 51 7.74 -4.57 -6.17
C ALA A 51 7.66 -5.76 -5.20
N LYS A 52 8.52 -6.74 -5.41
CA LYS A 52 8.94 -7.63 -4.33
C LYS A 52 9.85 -6.81 -3.42
N PHE A 53 9.45 -6.59 -2.17
CA PHE A 53 10.32 -5.91 -1.21
C PHE A 53 11.55 -6.76 -0.93
N ASP A 54 12.71 -6.13 -0.92
CA ASP A 54 13.99 -6.77 -0.69
C ASP A 54 14.51 -6.50 0.72
N LEU A 55 15.21 -7.49 1.29
CA LEU A 55 15.81 -7.39 2.62
C LEU A 55 17.24 -6.86 2.50
N LYS A 56 17.38 -5.54 2.51
CA LYS A 56 18.69 -4.89 2.51
C LYS A 56 19.47 -5.24 3.79
N PRO A 57 20.76 -5.61 3.70
CA PRO A 57 21.59 -5.77 4.89
C PRO A 57 21.81 -4.43 5.59
N PRO A 58 22.12 -4.42 6.91
CA PRO A 58 22.57 -3.22 7.61
C PRO A 58 23.79 -2.58 6.92
N PRO A 59 23.97 -1.25 6.99
CA PRO A 59 25.03 -0.52 6.30
C PRO A 59 26.42 -0.69 6.94
N TYR A 60 26.61 -1.71 7.77
CA TYR A 60 27.85 -2.02 8.47
C TYR A 60 27.98 -3.52 8.76
N PRO A 61 29.21 -4.02 9.02
CA PRO A 61 29.43 -5.43 9.40
C PRO A 61 28.63 -5.82 10.65
N PHE A 62 28.21 -7.08 10.78
CA PHE A 62 27.34 -7.51 11.89
C PHE A 62 27.98 -7.42 13.28
N ASN A 63 29.30 -7.34 13.39
CA ASN A 63 30.00 -7.11 14.65
C ASN A 63 30.34 -5.63 14.91
N ALA A 64 29.95 -4.71 14.02
CA ALA A 64 30.40 -3.32 14.08
C ALA A 64 29.75 -2.49 15.21
N LEU A 65 28.72 -3.04 15.87
CA LEU A 65 28.05 -2.44 17.02
C LEU A 65 28.53 -3.01 18.37
N GLU A 66 29.48 -3.94 18.37
CA GLU A 66 30.06 -4.46 19.61
C GLU A 66 30.84 -3.35 20.36
N PRO A 67 30.84 -3.36 21.70
CA PRO A 67 30.19 -4.32 22.60
C PRO A 67 28.71 -3.99 22.92
N HIS A 68 28.14 -2.95 22.31
CA HIS A 68 26.80 -2.46 22.65
C HIS A 68 25.66 -3.32 22.10
N MET A 69 25.91 -4.00 20.99
CA MET A 69 25.03 -5.02 20.42
C MET A 69 25.89 -6.13 19.82
N SER A 70 25.63 -7.37 20.23
CA SER A 70 26.42 -8.51 19.76
C SER A 70 26.14 -8.84 18.30
N LYS A 71 27.12 -9.45 17.63
CA LYS A 71 26.93 -10.01 16.28
C LYS A 71 25.74 -10.98 16.20
N SER A 72 25.57 -11.86 17.19
CA SER A 72 24.47 -12.82 17.22
C SER A 72 23.10 -12.15 17.28
N THR A 73 22.97 -11.02 17.99
CA THR A 73 21.75 -10.23 18.02
C THR A 73 21.43 -9.69 16.63
N ILE A 74 22.40 -9.12 15.91
CA ILE A 74 22.16 -8.60 14.55
C ILE A 74 21.78 -9.74 13.60
N GLU A 75 22.47 -10.88 13.65
CA GLU A 75 22.16 -12.04 12.82
C GLU A 75 20.73 -12.56 13.03
N LEU A 76 20.26 -12.60 14.29
CA LEU A 76 18.88 -13.00 14.58
C LEU A 76 17.87 -11.91 14.21
N HIS A 77 18.13 -10.66 14.57
CA HIS A 77 17.20 -9.55 14.39
C HIS A 77 17.02 -9.19 12.91
N TRP A 78 18.11 -9.06 12.16
CA TRP A 78 18.03 -8.85 10.71
C TRP A 78 17.69 -10.15 9.97
N GLY A 79 18.42 -11.24 10.26
CA GLY A 79 18.37 -12.46 9.46
C GLY A 79 17.11 -13.29 9.65
N LYS A 80 16.48 -13.26 10.83
CA LYS A 80 15.20 -13.94 11.11
C LYS A 80 14.03 -12.96 11.23
N HIS A 81 14.07 -12.00 12.15
CA HIS A 81 12.89 -11.17 12.44
C HIS A 81 12.54 -10.22 11.28
N HIS A 82 13.49 -9.40 10.84
CA HIS A 82 13.26 -8.49 9.71
C HIS A 82 12.91 -9.27 8.43
N ARG A 83 13.63 -10.37 8.16
CA ARG A 83 13.31 -11.27 7.05
C ARG A 83 11.87 -11.79 7.09
N ALA A 84 11.40 -12.25 8.24
CA ALA A 84 10.05 -12.78 8.37
C ALA A 84 8.98 -11.71 8.03
N TYR A 85 9.18 -10.46 8.45
CA TYR A 85 8.27 -9.37 8.10
C TYR A 85 8.25 -9.10 6.58
N VAL A 86 9.43 -9.03 5.95
CA VAL A 86 9.53 -8.82 4.50
C VAL A 86 8.89 -9.98 3.71
N ASP A 87 9.18 -11.23 4.10
CA ASP A 87 8.63 -12.41 3.43
C ASP A 87 7.11 -12.52 3.59
N ASN A 88 6.59 -12.23 4.79
CA ASN A 88 5.15 -12.25 5.04
C ASN A 88 4.43 -11.11 4.31
N LEU A 89 5.02 -9.90 4.30
CA LEU A 89 4.48 -8.78 3.54
C LEU A 89 4.39 -9.11 2.05
N ASN A 90 5.47 -9.63 1.47
CA ASN A 90 5.51 -10.03 0.06
C ASN A 90 4.42 -11.07 -0.27
N LYS A 91 4.16 -12.03 0.63
CA LYS A 91 3.05 -13.00 0.47
C LYS A 91 1.68 -12.33 0.53
N GLN A 92 1.48 -11.40 1.48
CA GLN A 92 0.19 -10.73 1.69
C GLN A 92 -0.19 -9.80 0.53
N ILE A 93 0.78 -9.15 -0.10
CA ILE A 93 0.52 -8.19 -1.19
C ILE A 93 0.59 -8.80 -2.59
N ALA A 94 1.04 -10.05 -2.72
CA ALA A 94 1.19 -10.72 -4.01
C ALA A 94 -0.13 -10.70 -4.80
N GLY A 95 -0.09 -10.21 -6.04
CA GLY A 95 -1.27 -10.10 -6.91
C GLY A 95 -2.22 -8.95 -6.57
N THR A 96 -1.94 -8.15 -5.54
CA THR A 96 -2.71 -6.96 -5.19
C THR A 96 -2.11 -5.68 -5.78
N GLU A 97 -2.86 -4.59 -5.82
CA GLU A 97 -2.35 -3.26 -6.20
C GLU A 97 -1.21 -2.74 -5.32
N LEU A 98 -1.11 -3.25 -4.08
CA LEU A 98 -0.07 -2.89 -3.12
C LEU A 98 1.31 -3.35 -3.58
N ASN A 99 1.40 -4.41 -4.40
CA ASN A 99 2.68 -4.88 -4.91
C ASN A 99 3.34 -3.91 -5.91
N ARG A 100 2.70 -2.81 -6.29
CA ARG A 100 3.25 -1.79 -7.20
C ARG A 100 3.60 -0.49 -6.48
N LYS A 101 3.55 -0.50 -5.15
CA LYS A 101 3.72 0.68 -4.30
C LYS A 101 5.07 0.63 -3.58
N SER A 102 5.53 1.81 -3.16
CA SER A 102 6.65 1.91 -2.21
C SER A 102 6.26 1.32 -0.86
N LEU A 103 7.23 0.97 -0.02
CA LEU A 103 6.94 0.44 1.32
C LEU A 103 6.18 1.46 2.17
N GLU A 104 6.57 2.74 2.08
CA GLU A 104 5.93 3.87 2.75
C GLU A 104 4.47 4.05 2.30
N ASP A 105 4.20 3.92 0.99
CA ASP A 105 2.84 3.93 0.47
C ASP A 105 2.03 2.74 0.98
N VAL A 106 2.61 1.54 1.02
CA VAL A 106 1.93 0.37 1.57
C VAL A 106 1.59 0.59 3.04
N VAL A 107 2.49 1.14 3.86
CA VAL A 107 2.21 1.48 5.26
C VAL A 107 1.04 2.47 5.35
N ARG A 108 1.07 3.58 4.60
CA ARG A 108 0.01 4.61 4.64
C ARG A 108 -1.35 4.07 4.18
N ILE A 109 -1.37 3.33 3.08
CA ILE A 109 -2.60 2.76 2.51
C ILE A 109 -3.19 1.72 3.47
N THR A 110 -2.35 0.84 4.01
CA THR A 110 -2.80 -0.26 4.87
C THR A 110 -3.12 0.17 6.30
N TYR A 111 -2.65 1.34 6.76
CA TYR A 111 -3.15 1.95 8.00
C TYR A 111 -4.65 2.28 7.92
N ASN A 112 -5.13 2.61 6.71
CA ASN A 112 -6.55 2.76 6.39
C ASN A 112 -7.30 3.61 7.43
N TYR A 113 -6.81 4.83 7.65
CA TYR A 113 -7.41 5.82 8.56
C TYR A 113 -7.69 5.31 9.99
N GLY A 114 -6.83 4.42 10.52
CA GLY A 114 -6.99 3.85 11.86
C GLY A 114 -7.79 2.55 11.90
N SER A 115 -8.08 1.96 10.74
CA SER A 115 -8.65 0.61 10.60
C SER A 115 -7.69 -0.28 9.81
N PRO A 116 -6.58 -0.75 10.42
CA PRO A 116 -5.49 -1.36 9.69
C PRO A 116 -5.90 -2.62 8.92
N LEU A 117 -5.43 -2.72 7.68
CA LEU A 117 -5.54 -3.92 6.86
C LEU A 117 -4.50 -4.96 7.28
N PRO A 118 -4.70 -6.26 6.98
CA PRO A 118 -3.80 -7.33 7.43
C PRO A 118 -2.32 -7.17 7.05
N ALA A 119 -2.02 -6.42 5.99
CA ALA A 119 -0.65 -6.15 5.54
C ALA A 119 0.06 -5.06 6.35
N PHE A 120 -0.66 -4.27 7.14
CA PHE A 120 -0.12 -3.12 7.87
C PHE A 120 1.00 -3.52 8.83
N ASP A 121 0.78 -4.54 9.65
CA ASP A 121 1.74 -4.92 10.68
C ASP A 121 3.09 -5.34 10.06
N ASN A 122 3.08 -6.17 9.01
CA ASN A 122 4.32 -6.58 8.34
C ASN A 122 4.96 -5.40 7.58
N ALA A 123 4.17 -4.52 6.97
CA ALA A 123 4.68 -3.33 6.29
C ALA A 123 5.36 -2.36 7.27
N ALA A 124 4.68 -2.04 8.37
CA ALA A 124 5.21 -1.16 9.41
C ALA A 124 6.46 -1.75 10.06
N GLN A 125 6.46 -3.05 10.36
CA GLN A 125 7.63 -3.70 10.94
C GLN A 125 8.82 -3.76 9.96
N ALA A 126 8.59 -4.07 8.68
CA ALA A 126 9.65 -4.01 7.68
C ALA A 126 10.25 -2.58 7.58
N TRP A 127 9.40 -1.56 7.57
CA TRP A 127 9.84 -0.17 7.53
C TRP A 127 10.61 0.24 8.78
N ASN A 128 10.08 -0.08 9.97
CA ASN A 128 10.71 0.20 11.26
C ASN A 128 12.10 -0.42 11.36
N HIS A 129 12.28 -1.66 10.91
CA HIS A 129 13.57 -2.34 10.95
C HIS A 129 14.56 -1.75 9.94
N ALA A 130 14.10 -1.44 8.72
CA ALA A 130 14.95 -0.75 7.74
C ALA A 130 15.46 0.59 8.31
N PHE A 131 14.57 1.39 8.91
CA PHE A 131 14.93 2.65 9.56
C PHE A 131 15.86 2.45 10.78
N PHE A 132 15.62 1.42 11.58
CA PHE A 132 16.44 1.09 12.75
C PHE A 132 17.91 0.84 12.38
N TRP A 133 18.17 0.06 11.32
CA TRP A 133 19.54 -0.22 10.88
C TRP A 133 20.26 1.02 10.34
N GLU A 134 19.54 1.88 9.61
CA GLU A 134 20.07 3.15 9.10
C GLU A 134 20.32 4.19 10.21
N SER A 135 19.59 4.09 11.33
CA SER A 135 19.69 5.03 12.46
C SER A 135 20.90 4.75 13.36
N MET A 136 21.53 3.60 13.22
CA MET A 136 22.69 3.20 13.99
C MET A 136 23.98 3.40 13.21
N LYS A 137 25.07 3.65 13.94
CA LYS A 137 26.40 3.68 13.34
C LYS A 137 27.45 3.12 14.30
N PRO A 138 28.48 2.43 13.78
CA PRO A 138 29.62 2.00 14.58
C PRO A 138 30.25 3.19 15.32
N ARG A 139 30.71 2.95 16.56
CA ARG A 139 31.32 3.97 17.46
C ARG A 139 30.38 5.11 17.88
N GLY A 140 29.08 4.99 17.63
CA GLY A 140 28.06 5.93 18.09
C GLY A 140 28.26 7.34 17.53
N TRP A 141 27.48 8.30 18.03
CA TRP A 141 27.49 9.67 17.52
C TRP A 141 28.57 10.60 18.11
N GLY A 142 29.45 10.08 18.97
CA GLY A 142 30.47 10.89 19.64
C GLY A 142 29.85 12.05 20.44
N LYS A 143 30.54 13.20 20.51
CA LYS A 143 29.96 14.46 21.00
C LYS A 143 29.13 15.10 19.89
N GLN A 144 27.87 14.68 19.72
CA GLN A 144 26.94 15.50 18.94
C GLN A 144 26.72 16.83 19.66
N PRO A 145 26.51 17.94 18.93
CA PRO A 145 25.90 19.11 19.54
C PRO A 145 24.63 18.66 20.24
N LYS A 146 24.48 18.97 21.53
CA LYS A 146 23.19 18.78 22.20
C LYS A 146 22.16 19.54 21.36
N PRO A 147 21.02 18.93 20.98
CA PRO A 147 19.94 19.71 20.38
C PRO A 147 19.67 20.92 21.27
N SER A 148 19.50 22.09 20.65
CA SER A 148 19.22 23.32 21.40
C SER A 148 18.05 23.03 22.34
N ARG A 149 18.24 23.41 23.62
CA ARG A 149 17.30 23.07 24.70
C ARG A 149 15.86 23.48 24.37
N ASP A 150 15.72 24.53 23.56
CA ASP A 150 14.49 25.09 23.02
C ASP A 150 13.64 24.12 22.16
N LEU A 151 14.23 23.03 21.63
CA LEU A 151 13.50 22.02 20.86
C LEU A 151 12.97 20.85 21.71
N LEU A 152 13.41 20.73 22.96
CA LEU A 152 13.01 19.62 23.86
C LEU A 152 11.90 20.01 24.84
N GLU A 153 11.58 21.30 24.96
CA GLU A 153 10.60 21.85 25.91
C GLU A 153 9.28 22.29 25.23
N GLN A 154 9.02 21.87 23.99
CA GLN A 154 7.77 22.11 23.24
C GLN A 154 6.85 20.88 23.28
#